data_AF-A0A2G0E7C5-F1
#
_entry.id   AF-A0A2G0E7C5-F1
#
_cell.length_a   1.000
_cell.length_b   1.000
_cell.length_c   1.000
_cell.angle_alpha   90.00
_cell.angle_beta   90.00
_cell.angle_gamma   90.00
#
_symmetry.space_group_name_H-M   'P 1'
#
loop_
_entity.id
_entity.type
_entity.pdbx_description
1 polymer ?
#
loop_
_entity_poly.entity_id
_entity_poly.type
_entity_poly.pdbx_seq_one_letter_code
_entity_poly.pdbx_strand_id
1 'polypeptide(L)' 'CTDICVLHTAVDAYNLGYKLHIFKDAVASFDPVGHEWALRHFESALGAEIL' A
#
# COMPACT_ATOMS: atom_id res chain seq x y z
N CYS A 1 8.81 -1.28 -4.96
CA CYS A 1 8.79 -0.43 -3.76
C CYS A 1 7.37 -0.26 -3.26
N THR A 2 7.19 -0.13 -1.95
CA THR A 2 5.91 0.12 -1.26
C THR A 2 5.12 1.27 -1.88
N ASP A 3 5.83 2.35 -2.20
CA ASP A 3 5.33 3.65 -2.66
C ASP A 3 5.43 3.84 -4.18
N ILE A 4 5.76 2.78 -4.94
CA ILE A 4 5.82 2.81 -6.40
C ILE A 4 4.94 1.69 -6.95
N CYS A 5 5.51 0.55 -7.36
CA CYS A 5 4.73 -0.52 -7.98
C CYS A 5 3.63 -1.06 -7.06
N VAL A 6 3.92 -1.27 -5.77
CA VAL A 6 2.93 -1.77 -4.80
C VAL A 6 1.80 -0.77 -4.63
N LEU A 7 2.12 0.53 -4.58
CA LEU A 7 1.13 1.60 -4.51
C LEU A 7 0.19 1.60 -5.71
N HIS A 8 0.74 1.63 -6.92
CA HIS A 8 -0.07 1.65 -8.14
C HIS A 8 -0.90 0.38 -8.28
N THR A 9 -0.36 -0.78 -7.93
CA THR A 9 -1.13 -2.04 -7.90
C THR A 9 -2.27 -1.99 -6.88
N ALA A 10 -2.05 -1.45 -5.68
CA ALA A 10 -3.08 -1.31 -4.66
C ALA A 10 -4.19 -0.34 -5.09
N VAL A 11 -3.85 0.77 -5.75
CA VAL A 11 -4.81 1.73 -6.30
C VAL A 11 -5.69 1.08 -7.38
N ASP A 12 -5.10 0.33 -8.31
CA ASP A 12 -5.86 -0.37 -9.34
C ASP A 12 -6.76 -1.44 -8.73
N ALA A 13 -6.24 -2.22 -7.78
CA ALA A 13 -7.03 -3.24 -7.08
C ALA A 13 -8.19 -2.62 -6.29
N TYR A 14 -7.99 -1.47 -5.65
CA TYR A 14 -9.07 -0.70 -5.01
C TYR A 14 -10.15 -0.30 -6.02
N ASN A 15 -9.76 0.28 -7.17
CA ASN A 15 -10.70 0.72 -8.21
C ASN A 15 -11.48 -0.45 -8.84
N LEU A 16 -10.87 -1.64 -8.89
CA LEU A 16 -11.52 -2.87 -9.35
C LEU A 16 -12.37 -3.56 -8.26
N GLY A 17 -12.43 -3.00 -7.04
CA GLY A 17 -13.27 -3.49 -5.96
C GLY A 17 -12.71 -4.70 -5.19
N TYR A 18 -11.40 -4.95 -5.27
CA TYR A 18 -10.76 -6.00 -4.47
C TYR A 18 -10.62 -5.57 -3.01
N LYS A 19 -10.71 -6.54 -2.09
CA LYS A 19 -10.28 -6.34 -0.70
C LYS A 19 -8.75 -6.32 -0.64
N LEU A 20 -8.20 -5.34 0.07
CA LEU A 20 -6.76 -5.15 0.17
C LEU A 20 -6.24 -5.59 1.53
N HIS A 21 -5.22 -6.43 1.52
CA HIS A 21 -4.39 -6.72 2.68
C HIS A 21 -2.93 -6.44 2.29
N ILE A 22 -2.25 -5.59 3.04
CA ILE A 22 -0.85 -5.24 2.80
C ILE A 22 -0.04 -5.78 3.98
N PHE A 23 0.84 -6.73 3.71
CA PHE A 23 1.76 -7.29 4.70
C PHE A 23 2.95 -6.36 4.86
N LYS A 24 2.96 -5.53 5.91
CA LYS A 24 3.97 -4.46 6.09
C LYS A 24 5.39 -5.00 6.15
N ASP A 25 5.57 -6.17 6.78
CA ASP A 25 6.88 -6.82 6.93
C ASP A 25 7.36 -7.49 5.63
N ALA A 26 6.51 -7.54 4.60
CA ALA A 26 6.80 -8.14 3.29
C ALA A 26 6.84 -7.12 2.14
N VAL A 27 6.73 -5.83 2.43
CA VAL A 27 6.90 -4.74 1.45
C VAL A 27 8.00 -3.80 1.92
N ALA A 28 8.75 -3.24 0.97
CA ALA A 28 9.85 -2.34 1.28
C ALA A 28 9.99 -1.24 0.23
N SER A 29 10.53 -0.09 0.65
CA SER A 29 11.03 0.96 -0.26
C SER A 29 12.44 1.37 0.15
N PHE A 30 13.20 1.90 -0.81
CA PHE A 30 14.47 2.55 -0.54
C PHE A 30 14.29 3.93 0.13
N ASP A 31 13.09 4.53 -0.02
CA ASP A 31 12.71 5.76 0.66
C ASP A 31 11.88 5.41 1.92
N PRO A 32 12.43 5.60 3.14
CA PRO A 32 11.71 5.30 4.37
C PRO A 32 10.51 6.23 4.59
N VAL A 33 10.56 7.49 4.13
CA VAL A 33 9.43 8.42 4.25
C VAL A 33 8.33 8.00 3.29
N GLY A 34 8.70 7.60 2.06
CA GLY A 34 7.79 7.03 1.08
C GLY A 34 7.11 5.76 1.57
N HIS A 35 7.85 4.85 2.19
CA HIS A 35 7.29 3.62 2.79
C HIS A 35 6.21 3.92 3.85
N GLU A 36 6.53 4.77 4.84
CA GLU A 36 5.58 5.13 5.92
C GLU A 36 4.38 5.92 5.40
N TRP A 37 4.57 6.74 4.37
CA TRP A 37 3.45 7.43 3.72
C TRP A 37 2.54 6.44 2.99
N ALA A 38 3.10 5.49 2.23
CA ALA A 38 2.31 4.53 1.46
C ALA A 38 1.50 3.61 2.37
N LEU A 39 2.07 3.11 3.47
CA LEU A 39 1.33 2.30 4.45
C LEU A 39 0.11 3.04 5.01
N ARG A 40 0.29 4.31 5.40
CA ARG A 40 -0.84 5.15 5.85
C ARG A 40 -1.85 5.44 4.74
N HIS A 41 -1.39 5.60 3.50
CA HIS A 41 -2.28 5.80 2.35
C HIS A 41 -3.14 4.56 2.08
N PHE A 42 -2.55 3.36 2.15
CA PHE A 42 -3.27 2.10 2.01
C PHE A 42 -4.39 1.97 3.03
N GLU A 43 -4.11 2.24 4.30
CA GLU A 43 -5.09 2.16 5.38
C GLU A 43 -6.18 3.24 5.26
N SER A 44 -5.78 4.51 5.17
CA SER A 44 -6.71 5.65 5.32
C SER A 44 -7.46 6.02 4.04
N ALA A 45 -6.84 5.87 2.87
CA ALA A 45 -7.44 6.27 1.60
C ALA A 45 -8.01 5.09 0.81
N LEU A 46 -7.38 3.91 0.89
CA LEU A 46 -7.80 2.72 0.14
C LEU A 46 -8.53 1.68 1.02
N GLY A 47 -8.63 1.90 2.33
CA GLY A 47 -9.30 0.99 3.26
C GLY A 47 -8.66 -0.38 3.35
N ALA A 48 -7.35 -0.49 3.10
CA ALA A 48 -6.61 -1.72 3.22
C ALA A 48 -6.36 -2.10 4.68
N GLU A 49 -6.40 -3.39 4.99
CA GLU A 49 -5.91 -3.91 6.27
C GLU A 49 -4.38 -4.05 6.20
N ILE A 50 -3.69 -3.47 7.19
CA ILE A 50 -2.23 -3.57 7.30
C ILE A 50 -1.90 -4.69 8.28
N LEU A 51 -1.24 -5.75 7.76
CA LEU A 51 -0.87 -6.96 8.50
C LEU A 51 0.62 -6.98 8.83
#